data_AF-A0A6A6L4B6-F1
#
_entry.id   AF-A0A6A6L4B6-F1
#
_cell.length_a   1.000
_cell.length_b   1.000
_cell.length_c   1.000
_cell.angle_alpha   90.00
_cell.angle_beta   90.00
_cell.angle_gamma   90.00
#
_symmetry.space_group_name_H-M   'P 1'
#
loop_
_entity.id
_entity.type
_entity.pdbx_description
1 polymer ?
#
loop_
_entity_poly.entity_id
_entity_poly.type
_entity_poly.pdbx_seq_one_letter_code
_entity_poly.pdbx_strand_id
1 'polypeptide(L)'
;MYLVESKGGAIVCMLFSLFFLGTWPAIMTLLERRGRLPQHTYLDYSITNLLAAVIIAFSFGQIGKSTPESPNFLTQLSQDNWPSVMFAMAGGVVLSIGNLSTQYGAFVGLSVVEVITSSITVVIGTTLNYFLDDKINRAEILFPGVGCFLIAVCLGSAVHSSNAADNKTKLKNLSNDNKLETVDTGSSTTKEEFPNNGAKDLENGNAPPGKAKAGTAAFLIELENRRSIKVFGKGTLIGLAITFFAGFCFSLFSPAFNLATNDQWHALKKGVPKLVVYTAFFWFSVSCFVLAIILNVIFLYRPVLNLPKSTLRAYVNDWNGRGWAFLAGLLCGFGNGLQFMGGQAAGYAAADAVQATGNEYSVVMLSSGKYIKLRLLKWLIR
;
A
#
# COMPACT_ATOMS: atom_id res chain seq x y z
N MET A 1 -2.10 14.82 25.77
CA MET A 1 -2.22 14.39 24.36
C MET A 1 -3.68 14.04 24.06
N TYR A 2 -4.11 14.10 22.80
CA TYR A 2 -5.47 13.73 22.43
C TYR A 2 -5.61 12.21 22.50
N LEU A 3 -6.64 11.70 23.18
CA LEU A 3 -6.89 10.26 23.28
C LEU A 3 -8.27 9.95 22.72
N VAL A 4 -8.35 8.90 21.89
CA VAL A 4 -9.62 8.40 21.37
C VAL A 4 -10.21 7.48 22.42
N GLU A 5 -11.07 8.00 23.29
CA GLU A 5 -11.68 7.21 24.37
C GLU A 5 -13.06 6.65 24.00
N SER A 6 -13.74 7.28 23.03
CA SER A 6 -15.10 6.88 22.64
C SER A 6 -15.09 5.80 21.56
N LYS A 7 -16.00 4.82 21.70
CA LYS A 7 -16.24 3.81 20.67
C LYS A 7 -16.59 4.43 19.31
N GLY A 8 -17.39 5.50 19.32
CA GLY A 8 -17.74 6.24 18.11
C GLY A 8 -16.52 6.87 17.44
N GLY A 9 -15.63 7.50 18.23
CA GLY A 9 -14.38 8.05 17.73
C GLY A 9 -13.46 6.99 17.13
N ALA A 10 -13.36 5.82 17.76
CA ALA A 10 -12.58 4.70 17.25
C ALA A 10 -13.11 4.20 15.89
N ILE A 11 -14.43 4.02 15.77
CA ILE A 11 -15.07 3.62 14.50
C ILE A 11 -14.81 4.65 13.40
N VAL A 12 -14.95 5.94 13.70
CA VAL A 12 -14.68 7.02 12.74
C VAL A 12 -13.21 6.99 12.29
N CYS A 13 -12.26 6.82 13.21
CA CYS A 13 -10.85 6.68 12.88
C CYS A 13 -10.61 5.49 11.96
N MET A 14 -11.20 4.33 12.25
CA MET A 14 -11.07 3.14 11.41
C MET A 14 -11.66 3.32 10.01
N LEU A 15 -12.81 3.98 9.87
CA LEU A 15 -13.44 4.24 8.57
C LEU A 15 -12.60 5.19 7.70
N PHE A 16 -12.06 6.27 8.28
CA PHE A 16 -11.16 7.16 7.54
C PHE A 16 -9.83 6.49 7.22
N SER A 17 -9.30 5.69 8.15
CA SER A 17 -8.12 4.87 7.93
C SER A 17 -8.32 3.92 6.75
N LEU A 18 -9.43 3.18 6.73
CA LEU A 18 -9.79 2.28 5.63
C LEU A 18 -9.78 3.00 4.27
N PHE A 19 -10.41 4.18 4.21
CA PHE A 19 -10.48 4.97 2.99
C PHE A 19 -9.09 5.41 2.52
N PHE A 20 -8.25 5.92 3.41
CA PHE A 20 -6.89 6.35 3.06
C PHE A 20 -5.98 5.17 2.71
N LEU A 21 -6.00 4.10 3.51
CA LEU A 21 -5.19 2.91 3.33
C LEU A 21 -5.55 2.12 2.06
N GLY A 22 -6.80 2.17 1.60
CA GLY A 22 -7.19 1.61 0.30
C GLY A 22 -6.98 2.54 -0.90
N THR A 23 -6.76 3.83 -0.68
CA THR A 23 -6.57 4.78 -1.79
C THR A 23 -5.10 4.90 -2.21
N TRP A 24 -4.15 4.91 -1.25
CA TRP A 24 -2.75 5.12 -1.59
C TRP A 24 -2.13 4.01 -2.48
N PRO A 25 -2.43 2.69 -2.33
CA PRO A 25 -1.84 1.67 -3.20
C PRO A 25 -2.36 1.79 -4.64
N ALA A 26 -3.60 2.24 -4.81
CA ALA A 26 -4.18 2.54 -6.11
C ALA A 26 -3.43 3.68 -6.81
N ILE A 27 -3.06 4.74 -6.09
CA ILE A 27 -2.26 5.84 -6.64
C ILE A 27 -0.84 5.37 -7.01
N MET A 28 -0.22 4.53 -6.17
CA MET A 28 1.10 3.95 -6.47
C MET A 28 1.07 3.12 -7.76
N THR A 29 0.02 2.30 -7.92
CA THR A 29 -0.19 1.51 -9.13
C THR A 29 -0.45 2.40 -10.35
N LEU A 30 -1.23 3.47 -10.22
CA LEU A 30 -1.46 4.43 -11.29
C LEU A 30 -0.14 5.03 -11.79
N LEU A 31 0.76 5.38 -10.89
CA LEU A 31 2.08 5.93 -11.24
C LEU A 31 2.97 4.91 -11.94
N GLU A 32 2.98 3.66 -11.45
CA GLU A 32 3.66 2.54 -12.08
C GLU A 32 3.17 2.33 -13.53
N ARG A 33 1.84 2.26 -13.72
CA ARG A 33 1.18 2.12 -15.03
C ARG A 33 1.43 3.29 -15.96
N ARG A 34 1.62 4.49 -15.41
CA ARG A 34 1.97 5.69 -16.19
C ARG A 34 3.43 5.71 -16.62
N GLY A 35 4.26 4.81 -16.10
CA GLY A 35 5.67 4.67 -16.45
C GLY A 35 6.62 5.41 -15.52
N ARG A 36 6.14 6.02 -14.43
CA ARG A 36 7.03 6.63 -13.44
C ARG A 36 7.82 5.52 -12.74
N LEU A 37 9.12 5.74 -12.56
CA LEU A 37 9.98 4.75 -11.93
C LEU A 37 9.53 4.46 -10.48
N PRO A 38 9.47 3.18 -10.07
CA PRO A 38 9.06 2.81 -8.72
C PRO A 38 9.93 3.46 -7.65
N GLN A 39 11.25 3.56 -7.89
CA GLN A 39 12.19 4.17 -6.95
C GLN A 39 11.89 5.66 -6.74
N HIS A 40 11.61 6.40 -7.82
CA HIS A 40 11.27 7.82 -7.73
C HIS A 40 9.97 8.02 -6.95
N THR A 41 8.98 7.20 -7.28
CA THR A 41 7.66 7.22 -6.65
C THR A 41 7.75 6.92 -5.16
N TYR A 42 8.52 5.91 -4.77
CA TYR A 42 8.65 5.51 -3.37
C TYR A 42 9.44 6.53 -2.53
N LEU A 43 10.45 7.19 -3.11
CA LEU A 43 11.17 8.29 -2.44
C LEU A 43 10.26 9.47 -2.15
N ASP A 44 9.44 9.90 -3.12
CA ASP A 44 8.47 10.98 -2.90
C ASP A 44 7.41 10.58 -1.84
N TYR A 45 6.90 9.34 -1.94
CA TYR A 45 5.95 8.75 -0.99
C TYR A 45 6.51 8.71 0.44
N SER A 46 7.77 8.29 0.63
CA SER A 46 8.33 8.12 1.98
C SER A 46 8.51 9.45 2.70
N ILE A 47 8.85 10.52 1.96
CA ILE A 47 8.98 11.88 2.50
C ILE A 47 7.65 12.35 3.07
N THR A 48 6.56 12.26 2.31
CA THR A 48 5.26 12.76 2.78
C THR A 48 4.58 11.82 3.77
N ASN A 49 4.89 10.52 3.73
CA ASN A 49 4.49 9.58 4.77
C ASN A 49 5.09 9.96 6.14
N LEU A 50 6.39 10.27 6.18
CA LEU A 50 7.03 10.80 7.40
C LEU A 50 6.44 12.16 7.80
N LEU A 51 6.19 13.04 6.83
CA LEU A 51 5.59 14.36 7.11
C LEU A 51 4.22 14.24 7.79
N ALA A 52 3.36 13.32 7.35
CA ALA A 52 2.07 13.08 8.00
C ALA A 52 2.24 12.61 9.46
N ALA A 53 3.21 11.73 9.72
CA ALA A 53 3.53 11.30 11.08
C ALA A 53 4.05 12.44 11.96
N VAL A 54 4.91 13.30 11.42
CA VAL A 54 5.39 14.52 12.10
C VAL A 54 4.19 15.43 12.42
N ILE A 55 3.30 15.68 11.46
CA ILE A 55 2.10 16.51 11.68
C ILE A 55 1.25 15.92 12.80
N ILE A 56 0.98 14.61 12.78
CA ILE A 56 0.18 13.94 13.82
C ILE A 56 0.86 14.02 15.20
N ALA A 57 2.17 13.78 15.27
CA ALA A 57 2.91 13.79 16.53
C ALA A 57 2.96 15.18 17.17
N PHE A 58 3.19 16.22 16.38
CA PHE A 58 3.23 17.60 16.86
C PHE A 58 1.85 18.23 17.06
N SER A 59 0.79 17.65 16.48
CA SER A 59 -0.60 18.07 16.73
C SER A 59 -1.23 17.23 17.84
N PHE A 60 -1.83 16.08 17.51
CA PHE A 60 -2.55 15.22 18.45
C PHE A 60 -1.66 14.72 19.59
N GLY A 61 -0.36 14.52 19.35
CA GLY A 61 0.61 14.15 20.38
C GLY A 61 0.97 15.27 21.37
N GLN A 62 0.63 16.53 21.08
CA GLN A 62 0.85 17.68 21.97
C GLN A 62 -0.44 18.26 22.55
N ILE A 63 -1.57 18.15 21.83
CA ILE A 63 -2.86 18.70 22.27
C ILE A 63 -3.33 18.03 23.57
N GLY A 64 -3.69 18.81 24.58
CA GLY A 64 -4.23 18.30 25.86
C GLY A 64 -3.21 18.22 26.99
N LYS A 65 -3.67 17.83 28.19
CA LYS A 65 -2.84 17.79 29.41
C LYS A 65 -1.82 16.65 29.33
N SER A 66 -0.58 16.93 29.73
CA SER A 66 0.46 15.92 29.94
C SER A 66 0.37 15.43 31.38
N THR A 67 0.19 14.12 31.59
CA THR A 67 0.22 13.51 32.93
C THR A 67 1.45 12.61 33.08
N PRO A 68 1.82 12.19 34.31
CA PRO A 68 2.91 11.23 34.51
C PRO A 68 2.65 9.87 33.84
N GLU A 69 1.38 9.48 33.71
CA GLU A 69 0.95 8.19 33.13
C GLU A 69 0.79 8.26 31.60
N SER A 70 0.42 9.42 31.07
CA SER A 70 0.26 9.69 29.63
C SER A 70 0.97 10.99 29.23
N PRO A 71 2.31 11.00 29.26
CA PRO A 71 3.11 12.15 28.87
C PRO A 71 2.90 12.52 27.40
N ASN A 72 2.98 13.82 27.09
CA ASN A 72 2.93 14.31 25.72
C ASN A 72 4.15 13.83 24.91
N PHE A 73 4.02 13.86 23.57
CA PHE A 73 5.05 13.38 22.64
C PHE A 73 6.46 13.94 22.93
N LEU A 74 6.64 15.27 23.00
CA LEU A 74 7.92 15.91 23.30
C LEU A 74 8.52 15.46 24.65
N THR A 75 7.69 15.26 25.68
CA THR A 75 8.15 14.77 26.98
C THR A 75 8.65 13.33 26.88
N GLN A 76 8.01 12.49 26.06
CA GLN A 76 8.43 11.11 25.87
C GLN A 76 9.73 10.97 25.07
N LEU A 77 10.12 11.96 24.26
CA LEU A 77 11.38 11.92 23.52
C LEU A 77 12.61 11.92 24.44
N SER A 78 12.49 12.47 25.66
CA SER A 78 13.57 12.49 26.65
C SER A 78 13.50 11.35 27.68
N GLN A 79 12.53 10.45 27.57
CA GLN A 79 12.34 9.35 28.52
C GLN A 79 13.14 8.10 28.13
N ASP A 80 13.51 7.27 29.11
CA ASP A 80 14.18 5.99 28.90
C ASP A 80 13.19 4.88 28.52
N ASN A 81 12.53 5.04 27.37
CA ASN A 81 11.52 4.12 26.81
C ASN A 81 12.03 3.35 25.58
N TRP A 82 13.35 3.21 25.45
CA TRP A 82 14.02 2.61 24.30
C TRP A 82 13.53 1.21 23.89
N PRO A 83 13.22 0.28 24.82
CA PRO A 83 12.66 -1.02 24.43
C PRO A 83 11.38 -0.90 23.60
N SER A 84 10.44 -0.05 24.02
CA SER A 84 9.21 0.24 23.26
C SER A 84 9.49 0.96 21.95
N VAL A 85 10.43 1.91 21.95
CA VAL A 85 10.87 2.60 20.71
C VAL A 85 11.42 1.62 19.70
N MET A 86 12.21 0.63 20.14
CA MET A 86 12.75 -0.42 19.26
C MET A 86 11.65 -1.29 18.64
N PHE A 87 10.61 -1.63 19.41
CA PHE A 87 9.45 -2.34 18.85
C PHE A 87 8.71 -1.50 17.81
N ALA A 88 8.49 -0.20 18.07
CA ALA A 88 7.90 0.69 17.08
C ALA A 88 8.76 0.79 15.81
N MET A 89 10.08 0.95 15.97
CA MET A 89 11.01 0.99 14.85
C MET A 89 11.03 -0.32 14.05
N ALA A 90 11.00 -1.47 14.74
CA ALA A 90 10.91 -2.79 14.10
C ALA A 90 9.63 -2.93 13.29
N GLY A 91 8.49 -2.48 13.83
CA GLY A 91 7.24 -2.40 13.07
C GLY A 91 7.42 -1.58 11.79
N GLY A 92 8.04 -0.41 11.88
CA GLY A 92 8.25 0.46 10.73
C GLY A 92 9.17 -0.13 9.66
N VAL A 93 10.25 -0.79 10.09
CA VAL A 93 11.15 -1.53 9.19
C VAL A 93 10.38 -2.60 8.44
N VAL A 94 9.62 -3.42 9.15
CA VAL A 94 8.90 -4.54 8.55
C VAL A 94 7.79 -4.03 7.62
N LEU A 95 7.03 -2.99 7.98
CA LEU A 95 6.04 -2.38 7.08
C LEU A 95 6.70 -1.85 5.81
N SER A 96 7.81 -1.13 5.93
CA SER A 96 8.51 -0.55 4.78
C SER A 96 9.05 -1.63 3.83
N ILE A 97 9.61 -2.72 4.39
CA ILE A 97 10.02 -3.88 3.60
C ILE A 97 8.82 -4.49 2.88
N GLY A 98 7.71 -4.73 3.58
CA GLY A 98 6.48 -5.26 2.98
C GLY A 98 5.96 -4.38 1.83
N ASN A 99 5.90 -3.06 2.04
CA ASN A 99 5.46 -2.09 1.03
C ASN A 99 6.39 -2.04 -0.19
N LEU A 100 7.71 -2.19 -0.01
CA LEU A 100 8.65 -2.30 -1.12
C LEU A 100 8.47 -3.63 -1.84
N SER A 101 8.38 -4.73 -1.10
CA SER A 101 8.17 -6.06 -1.67
C SER A 101 6.90 -6.11 -2.51
N THR A 102 5.77 -5.56 -2.06
CA THR A 102 4.55 -5.50 -2.88
C THR A 102 4.70 -4.65 -4.13
N GLN A 103 5.39 -3.51 -4.05
CA GLN A 103 5.67 -2.66 -5.22
C GLN A 103 6.43 -3.43 -6.31
N TYR A 104 7.39 -4.28 -5.93
CA TYR A 104 8.16 -5.11 -6.87
C TYR A 104 7.55 -6.50 -7.12
N GLY A 105 6.52 -6.90 -6.35
CA GLY A 105 5.82 -8.17 -6.46
C GLY A 105 4.76 -8.24 -7.57
N ALA A 106 4.55 -7.15 -8.31
CA ALA A 106 3.50 -7.00 -9.33
C ALA A 106 3.53 -8.02 -10.49
N PHE A 107 4.54 -8.90 -10.56
CA PHE A 107 4.68 -9.94 -11.60
C PHE A 107 3.62 -11.03 -11.57
N VAL A 108 3.01 -11.29 -10.41
CA VAL A 108 1.91 -12.28 -10.29
C VAL A 108 0.53 -11.65 -10.50
N GLY A 109 0.48 -10.34 -10.82
CA GLY A 109 -0.74 -9.58 -10.95
C GLY A 109 -1.21 -8.99 -9.61
N LEU A 110 -1.67 -7.74 -9.65
CA LEU A 110 -2.03 -6.96 -8.46
C LEU A 110 -3.06 -7.66 -7.56
N SER A 111 -4.05 -8.33 -8.16
CA SER A 111 -5.03 -9.09 -7.38
C SER A 111 -4.41 -10.23 -6.58
N VAL A 112 -3.50 -11.02 -7.16
CA VAL A 112 -2.87 -12.15 -6.46
C VAL A 112 -1.99 -11.61 -5.32
N VAL A 113 -1.28 -10.51 -5.57
CA VAL A 113 -0.47 -9.84 -4.53
C VAL A 113 -1.33 -9.45 -3.34
N GLU A 114 -2.42 -8.72 -3.58
CA GLU A 114 -3.29 -8.21 -2.52
C GLU A 114 -4.01 -9.32 -1.76
N VAL A 115 -4.55 -10.32 -2.47
CA VAL A 115 -5.22 -11.48 -1.87
C VAL A 115 -4.31 -12.19 -0.87
N ILE A 116 -3.09 -12.55 -1.30
CA ILE A 116 -2.16 -13.32 -0.47
C ILE A 116 -1.67 -12.47 0.70
N THR A 117 -1.26 -11.23 0.43
CA THR A 117 -0.72 -10.35 1.47
C THR A 117 -1.77 -10.02 2.52
N SER A 118 -3.00 -9.65 2.11
CA SER A 118 -4.09 -9.39 3.05
C SER A 118 -4.52 -10.65 3.81
N SER A 119 -4.59 -11.82 3.16
CA SER A 119 -4.93 -13.08 3.87
C SER A 119 -3.94 -13.40 4.98
N ILE A 120 -2.63 -13.32 4.68
CA ILE A 120 -1.58 -13.58 5.68
C ILE A 120 -1.65 -12.54 6.80
N THR A 121 -1.83 -11.26 6.44
CA THR A 121 -1.95 -10.15 7.39
C THR A 121 -3.10 -10.38 8.35
N VAL A 122 -4.30 -10.69 7.84
CA VAL A 122 -5.47 -10.90 8.70
C VAL A 122 -5.30 -12.14 9.55
N VAL A 123 -4.89 -13.27 8.98
CA VAL A 123 -4.84 -14.52 9.74
C VAL A 123 -3.77 -14.46 10.83
N ILE A 124 -2.55 -14.04 10.50
CA ILE A 124 -1.45 -14.03 11.46
C ILE A 124 -1.51 -12.78 12.33
N GLY A 125 -1.64 -11.59 11.73
CA GLY A 125 -1.61 -10.30 12.44
C GLY A 125 -2.77 -10.16 13.44
N THR A 126 -4.01 -10.41 13.00
CA THR A 126 -5.20 -10.38 13.88
C THR A 126 -5.07 -11.39 15.02
N THR A 127 -4.55 -12.59 14.76
CA THR A 127 -4.40 -13.63 15.79
C THR A 127 -3.35 -13.21 16.82
N LEU A 128 -2.18 -12.74 16.38
CA LEU A 128 -1.14 -12.26 17.30
C LEU A 128 -1.64 -11.07 18.13
N ASN A 129 -2.24 -10.08 17.47
CA ASN A 129 -2.80 -8.91 18.16
C ASN A 129 -3.93 -9.27 19.12
N TYR A 130 -4.78 -10.25 18.80
CA TYR A 130 -5.83 -10.70 19.71
C TYR A 130 -5.26 -11.19 21.05
N PHE A 131 -4.15 -11.92 21.03
CA PHE A 131 -3.48 -12.35 22.25
C PHE A 131 -2.67 -11.24 22.92
N LEU A 132 -2.06 -10.34 22.15
CA LEU A 132 -1.33 -9.19 22.68
C LEU A 132 -2.27 -8.15 23.32
N ASP A 133 -3.49 -7.98 22.82
CA ASP A 133 -4.49 -7.08 23.40
C ASP A 133 -5.27 -7.70 24.57
N ASP A 134 -4.71 -8.70 25.26
CA ASP A 134 -5.36 -9.41 26.36
C ASP A 134 -6.79 -9.89 26.03
N LYS A 135 -7.03 -10.22 24.75
CA LYS A 135 -8.33 -10.67 24.23
C LYS A 135 -9.44 -9.63 24.41
N ILE A 136 -9.12 -8.33 24.23
CA ILE A 136 -10.09 -7.23 24.31
C ILE A 136 -11.28 -7.41 23.34
N ASN A 137 -11.03 -7.95 22.15
CA ASN A 137 -12.04 -8.22 21.15
C ASN A 137 -12.76 -9.54 21.45
N ARG A 138 -14.05 -9.65 21.15
CA ARG A 138 -14.79 -10.91 21.32
C ARG A 138 -14.39 -11.91 20.23
N ALA A 139 -13.83 -13.06 20.63
CA ALA A 139 -13.41 -14.10 19.69
C ALA A 139 -14.56 -14.59 18.80
N GLU A 140 -15.77 -14.65 19.36
CA GLU A 140 -17.00 -15.10 18.69
C GLU A 140 -17.45 -14.16 17.57
N ILE A 141 -16.90 -12.95 17.51
CA ILE A 141 -17.19 -11.96 16.46
C ILE A 141 -15.96 -11.80 15.56
N LEU A 142 -14.77 -11.70 16.16
CA LEU A 142 -13.53 -11.42 15.45
C LEU A 142 -13.17 -12.53 14.46
N PHE A 143 -13.07 -13.79 14.91
CA PHE A 143 -12.60 -14.89 14.05
C PHE A 143 -13.62 -15.32 13.01
N PRO A 144 -14.94 -15.33 13.28
CA PRO A 144 -15.94 -15.47 12.21
C PRO A 144 -15.85 -14.34 11.17
N GLY A 145 -15.59 -13.10 11.60
CA GLY A 145 -15.31 -11.99 10.68
C GLY A 145 -14.09 -12.23 9.80
N VAL A 146 -12.99 -12.74 10.37
CA VAL A 146 -11.81 -13.19 9.61
C VAL A 146 -12.17 -14.30 8.61
N GLY A 147 -12.99 -15.28 9.02
CA GLY A 147 -13.49 -16.34 8.13
C GLY A 147 -14.29 -15.79 6.96
N CYS A 148 -15.22 -14.85 7.20
CA CYS A 148 -15.99 -14.17 6.16
C CYS A 148 -15.07 -13.39 5.20
N PHE A 149 -14.06 -12.70 5.73
CA PHE A 149 -13.05 -12.01 4.93
C PHE A 149 -12.31 -12.99 4.00
N LEU A 150 -11.84 -14.13 4.51
CA LEU A 150 -11.16 -15.14 3.68
C LEU A 150 -12.06 -15.69 2.57
N ILE A 151 -13.36 -15.88 2.83
CA ILE A 151 -14.32 -16.30 1.80
C ILE A 151 -14.44 -15.22 0.71
N ALA A 152 -14.58 -13.94 1.10
CA ALA A 152 -14.66 -12.83 0.15
C ALA A 152 -13.40 -12.74 -0.72
N VAL A 153 -12.23 -12.88 -0.10
CA VAL A 153 -10.93 -12.86 -0.79
C VAL A 153 -10.77 -14.03 -1.75
N CYS A 154 -11.22 -15.24 -1.38
CA CYS A 154 -11.25 -16.41 -2.27
C CYS A 154 -12.16 -16.18 -3.49
N LEU A 155 -13.35 -15.60 -3.28
CA LEU A 155 -14.26 -15.25 -4.37
C LEU A 155 -13.67 -14.17 -5.28
N GLY A 156 -13.07 -13.12 -4.71
CA GLY A 156 -12.37 -12.08 -5.45
C GLY A 156 -11.23 -12.65 -6.30
N SER A 157 -10.45 -13.58 -5.73
CA SER A 157 -9.37 -14.29 -6.43
C SER A 157 -9.88 -15.08 -7.63
N ALA A 158 -11.01 -15.78 -7.48
CA ALA A 158 -11.61 -16.54 -8.57
C ALA A 158 -12.05 -15.63 -9.74
N VAL A 159 -12.66 -14.48 -9.43
CA VAL A 159 -13.02 -13.46 -10.42
C VAL A 159 -11.79 -12.93 -11.14
N HIS A 160 -10.70 -12.66 -10.42
CA HIS A 160 -9.47 -12.17 -11.03
C HIS A 160 -8.73 -13.21 -11.87
N SER A 161 -8.72 -14.48 -11.43
CA SER A 161 -8.19 -15.59 -12.22
C SER A 161 -8.95 -15.75 -13.54
N SER A 162 -10.28 -15.62 -13.49
CA SER A 162 -11.13 -15.60 -14.69
C SER A 162 -10.78 -14.43 -15.63
N ASN A 163 -10.63 -13.22 -15.10
CA ASN A 163 -10.21 -12.04 -15.88
C ASN A 163 -8.80 -12.22 -16.50
N ALA A 164 -7.86 -12.85 -15.78
CA ALA A 164 -6.53 -13.14 -16.30
C ALA A 164 -6.57 -14.14 -17.47
N ALA A 165 -7.43 -15.17 -17.38
CA ALA A 165 -7.67 -16.12 -18.46
C ALA A 165 -8.28 -15.43 -19.70
N ASP A 166 -9.27 -14.55 -19.50
CA ASP A 166 -9.87 -13.73 -20.58
C ASP A 166 -8.82 -12.83 -21.26
N ASN A 167 -8.00 -12.12 -20.48
CA ASN A 167 -6.91 -11.30 -21.00
C ASN A 167 -5.90 -12.12 -21.83
N LYS A 168 -5.56 -13.34 -21.38
CA LYS A 168 -4.67 -14.25 -22.12
C LYS A 168 -5.29 -14.68 -23.45
N THR A 169 -6.59 -14.97 -23.48
CA THR A 169 -7.31 -15.34 -24.71
C THR A 169 -7.35 -14.17 -25.70
N LYS A 170 -7.64 -12.94 -25.23
CA LYS A 170 -7.62 -11.74 -26.06
C LYS A 170 -6.26 -11.50 -26.72
N LEU A 171 -5.17 -11.67 -25.98
CA LEU A 171 -3.80 -11.51 -26.50
C LEU A 171 -3.44 -12.62 -27.51
N LYS A 172 -3.89 -13.87 -27.28
CA LYS A 172 -3.70 -14.96 -28.24
C LYS A 172 -4.43 -14.74 -29.55
N ASN A 173 -5.69 -14.30 -29.48
CA ASN A 173 -6.49 -14.04 -30.67
C ASN A 173 -5.85 -12.95 -31.53
N LEU A 174 -5.42 -11.83 -30.91
CA LEU A 174 -4.69 -10.78 -31.64
C LEU A 174 -3.39 -11.29 -32.29
N SER A 175 -2.63 -12.15 -31.60
CA SER A 175 -1.42 -12.74 -32.18
C SER A 175 -1.71 -13.69 -33.34
N ASN A 176 -2.87 -14.34 -33.36
CA ASN A 176 -3.30 -15.21 -34.45
C ASN A 176 -3.81 -14.40 -35.64
N ASP A 177 -4.54 -13.31 -35.40
CA ASP A 177 -5.02 -12.39 -36.44
C ASP A 177 -3.83 -11.77 -37.20
N ASN A 178 -2.81 -11.28 -36.48
CA ASN A 178 -1.57 -10.77 -37.08
C ASN A 178 -0.79 -11.85 -37.86
N LYS A 179 -0.95 -13.13 -37.49
CA LYS A 179 -0.31 -14.27 -38.16
C LYS A 179 -1.11 -14.73 -39.40
N LEU A 180 -2.42 -14.49 -39.42
CA LEU A 180 -3.29 -14.78 -40.56
C LEU A 180 -3.10 -13.73 -41.67
N GLU A 181 -2.96 -12.46 -41.30
CA GLU A 181 -2.67 -11.34 -42.23
C GLU A 181 -1.29 -11.42 -42.88
N THR A 182 -0.34 -12.18 -42.31
CA THR A 182 1.00 -12.38 -42.90
C THR A 182 1.08 -13.61 -43.82
N VAL A 183 0.03 -14.44 -43.88
CA VAL A 183 -0.01 -15.64 -44.73
C VAL A 183 -0.75 -15.38 -46.05
N ASP A 184 -1.67 -14.41 -46.09
CA ASP A 184 -2.29 -13.94 -47.31
C ASP A 184 -1.80 -12.53 -47.67
N THR A 185 -1.14 -12.42 -48.82
CA THR A 185 -0.61 -11.20 -49.49
C THR A 185 0.86 -10.86 -49.20
N GLY A 186 1.73 -11.26 -50.13
CA GLY A 186 2.99 -10.56 -50.31
C GLY A 186 2.72 -9.13 -50.78
N SER A 187 2.88 -8.13 -49.91
CA SER A 187 3.32 -6.76 -50.22
C SER A 187 3.14 -5.85 -49.01
N SER A 188 4.17 -5.02 -48.80
CA SER A 188 4.24 -3.83 -47.93
C SER A 188 4.48 -4.05 -46.44
N THR A 189 5.70 -3.71 -46.06
CA THR A 189 6.18 -3.43 -44.72
C THR A 189 5.43 -2.23 -44.14
N THR A 190 4.46 -2.44 -43.27
CA THR A 190 4.03 -1.41 -42.32
C THR A 190 4.68 -1.69 -40.97
N LYS A 191 5.86 -1.10 -40.79
CA LYS A 191 6.31 -0.71 -39.45
C LYS A 191 5.29 0.31 -38.96
N GLU A 192 4.33 -0.10 -38.14
CA GLU A 192 3.56 0.86 -37.35
C GLU A 192 4.50 1.45 -36.29
N GLU A 193 5.19 2.51 -36.70
CA GLU A 193 5.88 3.42 -35.82
C GLU A 193 4.79 4.20 -35.07
N PHE A 194 4.40 3.70 -33.89
CA PHE A 194 3.40 4.38 -33.05
C PHE A 194 3.95 5.75 -32.62
N PRO A 195 3.20 6.84 -32.84
CA PRO A 195 3.70 8.18 -32.58
C PRO A 195 3.92 8.35 -31.08
N ASN A 196 5.11 8.85 -30.73
CA ASN A 196 5.50 9.29 -29.40
C ASN A 196 4.72 10.56 -29.02
N ASN A 197 3.40 10.42 -28.81
CA ASN A 197 2.54 11.49 -28.35
C ASN A 197 2.53 11.51 -26.82
N GLY A 198 3.07 12.59 -26.26
CA GLY A 198 3.34 12.77 -24.84
C GLY A 198 2.23 12.32 -23.89
N ALA A 199 2.69 11.78 -22.75
CA ALA A 199 1.98 11.41 -21.53
C ALA A 199 0.52 11.91 -21.41
N LYS A 200 -0.43 11.24 -22.06
CA LYS A 200 -1.87 11.46 -21.83
C LYS A 200 -2.51 10.22 -21.20
N ASP A 201 -3.39 10.46 -20.25
CA ASP A 201 -4.01 9.44 -19.40
C ASP A 201 -4.91 8.48 -20.22
N LEU A 202 -4.69 7.17 -20.05
CA LEU A 202 -5.42 6.10 -20.74
C LEU A 202 -6.59 5.56 -19.90
N GLU A 203 -6.62 5.86 -18.61
CA GLU A 203 -7.70 5.46 -17.70
C GLU A 203 -8.94 6.38 -17.82
N ASN A 204 -8.95 7.28 -18.81
CA ASN A 204 -10.09 8.13 -19.09
C ASN A 204 -11.13 7.35 -19.92
N GLY A 205 -12.24 6.95 -19.30
CA GLY A 205 -13.33 6.17 -19.92
C GLY A 205 -14.04 6.82 -21.12
N ASN A 206 -13.67 8.06 -21.49
CA ASN A 206 -14.03 8.66 -22.78
C ASN A 206 -12.75 8.76 -23.62
N ALA A 207 -12.40 7.68 -24.32
CA ALA A 207 -11.33 7.70 -25.29
C ALA A 207 -11.69 8.63 -26.46
N PRO A 208 -10.84 9.60 -26.83
CA PRO A 208 -10.93 10.28 -28.12
C PRO A 208 -10.80 9.26 -29.26
N PRO A 209 -11.29 9.56 -30.47
CA PRO A 209 -11.13 8.68 -31.63
C PRO A 209 -9.63 8.43 -31.86
N GLY A 210 -9.19 7.16 -31.73
CA GLY A 210 -7.80 6.72 -31.91
C GLY A 210 -7.11 6.06 -30.71
N LYS A 211 -7.73 5.93 -29.53
CA LYS A 211 -7.14 5.20 -28.38
C LYS A 211 -7.72 3.79 -28.23
N ALA A 212 -6.88 2.83 -27.82
CA ALA A 212 -7.31 1.46 -27.53
C ALA A 212 -8.31 1.44 -26.36
N LYS A 213 -9.43 0.73 -26.55
CA LYS A 213 -10.51 0.66 -25.53
C LYS A 213 -10.06 -0.22 -24.36
N ALA A 214 -10.29 0.24 -23.12
CA ALA A 214 -10.01 -0.53 -21.92
C ALA A 214 -10.63 -1.94 -21.99
N GLY A 215 -9.83 -2.96 -21.69
CA GLY A 215 -10.23 -4.37 -21.77
C GLY A 215 -10.01 -5.05 -23.13
N THR A 216 -9.42 -4.36 -24.12
CA THR A 216 -8.98 -4.96 -25.40
C THR A 216 -7.51 -5.40 -25.36
N ALA A 217 -7.11 -6.32 -26.25
CA ALA A 217 -5.72 -6.76 -26.38
C ALA A 217 -4.77 -5.58 -26.70
N ALA A 218 -5.16 -4.69 -27.60
CA ALA A 218 -4.40 -3.48 -27.93
C ALA A 218 -4.16 -2.58 -26.71
N PHE A 219 -5.18 -2.40 -25.85
CA PHE A 219 -5.04 -1.64 -24.62
C PHE A 219 -4.07 -2.31 -23.63
N LEU A 220 -4.12 -3.64 -23.52
CA LEU A 220 -3.21 -4.39 -22.65
C LEU A 220 -1.75 -4.28 -23.12
N ILE A 221 -1.51 -4.30 -24.42
CA ILE A 221 -0.17 -4.12 -25.01
C ILE A 221 0.33 -2.68 -24.79
N GLU A 222 -0.52 -1.68 -25.03
CA GLU A 222 -0.17 -0.27 -24.81
C GLU A 222 0.14 0.00 -23.32
N LEU A 223 -0.67 -0.56 -22.41
CA LEU A 223 -0.44 -0.48 -20.98
C LEU A 223 0.88 -1.15 -20.58
N GLU A 224 1.16 -2.35 -21.12
CA GLU A 224 2.41 -3.06 -20.87
C GLU A 224 3.63 -2.27 -21.39
N ASN A 225 3.51 -1.60 -22.54
CA ASN A 225 4.58 -0.78 -23.10
C ASN A 225 4.86 0.46 -22.25
N ARG A 226 3.82 1.09 -21.71
CA ARG A 226 3.93 2.31 -20.91
C ARG A 226 4.44 2.08 -19.50
N ARG A 227 3.97 1.00 -18.85
CA ARG A 227 4.23 0.77 -17.43
C ARG A 227 5.71 0.60 -17.12
N SER A 228 6.11 0.99 -15.92
CA SER A 228 7.52 0.92 -15.50
C SER A 228 7.95 -0.51 -15.17
N ILE A 229 7.08 -1.33 -14.59
CA ILE A 229 7.36 -2.72 -14.24
C ILE A 229 6.72 -3.63 -15.28
N LYS A 230 7.53 -4.21 -16.17
CA LYS A 230 7.04 -5.19 -17.14
C LYS A 230 6.58 -6.45 -16.43
N VAL A 231 5.36 -6.90 -16.72
CA VAL A 231 4.69 -8.06 -16.12
C VAL A 231 4.59 -9.22 -17.12
N PHE A 232 4.53 -8.95 -18.43
CA PHE A 232 4.46 -10.00 -19.43
C PHE A 232 5.73 -10.87 -19.45
N GLY A 233 5.55 -12.18 -19.50
CA GLY A 233 6.63 -13.17 -19.64
C GLY A 233 7.53 -13.35 -18.42
N LYS A 234 7.24 -12.72 -17.28
CA LYS A 234 8.04 -12.88 -16.05
C LYS A 234 7.63 -14.11 -15.23
N GLY A 235 8.60 -14.66 -14.49
CA GLY A 235 8.43 -15.88 -13.71
C GLY A 235 7.50 -15.72 -12.52
N THR A 236 6.34 -16.38 -12.57
CA THR A 236 5.31 -16.40 -11.52
C THR A 236 5.87 -16.79 -10.14
N LEU A 237 6.87 -17.68 -10.10
CA LEU A 237 7.46 -18.16 -8.84
C LEU A 237 8.14 -17.04 -8.02
N ILE A 238 8.90 -16.17 -8.68
CA ILE A 238 9.62 -15.07 -8.02
C ILE A 238 8.62 -14.06 -7.46
N GLY A 239 7.60 -13.69 -8.26
CA GLY A 239 6.56 -12.76 -7.78
C GLY A 239 5.74 -13.35 -6.64
N LEU A 240 5.48 -14.66 -6.66
CA LEU A 240 4.78 -15.35 -5.57
C LEU A 240 5.63 -15.34 -4.28
N ALA A 241 6.92 -15.67 -4.37
CA ALA A 241 7.84 -15.64 -3.23
C ALA A 241 7.92 -14.23 -2.59
N ILE A 242 8.06 -13.18 -3.41
CA ILE A 242 8.05 -11.79 -2.94
C ILE A 242 6.72 -11.44 -2.26
N THR A 243 5.60 -11.93 -2.80
CA THR A 243 4.26 -11.69 -2.25
C THR A 243 4.06 -12.34 -0.89
N PHE A 244 4.45 -13.61 -0.73
CA PHE A 244 4.39 -14.30 0.57
C PHE A 244 5.25 -13.60 1.62
N PHE A 245 6.46 -13.21 1.23
CA PHE A 245 7.36 -12.46 2.09
C PHE A 245 6.74 -11.11 2.52
N ALA A 246 6.14 -10.37 1.58
CA ALA A 246 5.44 -9.13 1.88
C ALA A 246 4.26 -9.34 2.85
N GLY A 247 3.47 -10.39 2.65
CA GLY A 247 2.36 -10.73 3.54
C GLY A 247 2.82 -11.07 4.96
N PHE A 248 3.93 -11.80 5.08
CA PHE A 248 4.56 -12.09 6.38
C PHE A 248 5.08 -10.81 7.06
N CYS A 249 5.67 -9.88 6.29
CA CYS A 249 6.03 -8.57 6.84
C CYS A 249 4.78 -7.83 7.35
N PHE A 250 3.73 -7.74 6.54
CA PHE A 250 2.50 -7.07 6.94
C PHE A 250 1.79 -7.72 8.14
N SER A 251 1.94 -9.02 8.37
CA SER A 251 1.38 -9.64 9.57
C SER A 251 2.12 -9.33 10.86
N LEU A 252 3.31 -8.72 10.80
CA LEU A 252 4.17 -8.50 11.98
C LEU A 252 4.29 -7.04 12.40
N PHE A 253 4.06 -6.07 11.49
CA PHE A 253 4.29 -4.67 11.84
C PHE A 253 3.35 -4.16 12.94
N SER A 254 2.07 -4.56 12.90
CA SER A 254 1.06 -4.14 13.87
C SER A 254 1.22 -4.82 15.23
N PRO A 255 1.49 -6.15 15.32
CA PRO A 255 1.92 -6.77 16.57
C PRO A 255 3.15 -6.09 17.21
N ALA A 256 4.15 -5.71 16.40
CA ALA A 256 5.30 -4.96 16.90
C ALA A 256 4.90 -3.56 17.41
N PHE A 257 3.97 -2.88 16.73
CA PHE A 257 3.43 -1.60 17.17
C PHE A 257 2.62 -1.73 18.48
N ASN A 258 1.81 -2.78 18.59
CA ASN A 258 1.04 -3.10 19.80
C ASN A 258 1.98 -3.27 21.00
N LEU A 259 3.03 -4.09 20.85
CA LEU A 259 4.07 -4.28 21.87
C LEU A 259 4.72 -2.95 22.28
N ALA A 260 4.97 -2.05 21.32
CA ALA A 260 5.51 -0.74 21.61
C ALA A 260 4.59 0.09 22.51
N THR A 261 3.28 0.10 22.24
CA THR A 261 2.33 0.97 22.96
C THR A 261 1.73 0.35 24.22
N ASN A 262 1.59 -0.97 24.26
CA ASN A 262 0.94 -1.67 25.36
C ASN A 262 1.93 -2.32 26.33
N ASP A 263 3.20 -2.49 25.94
CA ASP A 263 4.27 -3.09 26.75
C ASP A 263 3.89 -4.44 27.38
N GLN A 264 3.26 -5.31 26.58
CA GLN A 264 2.71 -6.59 27.04
C GLN A 264 3.76 -7.61 27.46
N TRP A 265 5.01 -7.40 27.03
CA TRP A 265 6.15 -8.18 27.48
C TRP A 265 6.89 -7.58 28.67
N HIS A 266 6.37 -6.50 29.26
CA HIS A 266 6.98 -5.81 30.40
C HIS A 266 8.46 -5.48 30.16
N ALA A 267 8.78 -4.98 28.96
CA ALA A 267 10.13 -4.65 28.55
C ALA A 267 10.60 -3.31 29.14
N LEU A 268 9.68 -2.45 29.57
CA LEU A 268 10.00 -1.18 30.22
C LEU A 268 10.40 -1.36 31.69
N LYS A 269 11.30 -0.51 32.17
CA LYS A 269 11.67 -0.45 33.59
C LYS A 269 10.47 0.04 34.43
N LYS A 270 10.40 -0.42 35.68
CA LYS A 270 9.35 -0.01 36.63
C LYS A 270 9.32 1.53 36.78
N GLY A 271 8.15 2.13 36.57
CA GLY A 271 7.93 3.58 36.67
C GLY A 271 8.14 4.35 35.36
N VAL A 272 8.59 3.70 34.28
CA VAL A 272 8.61 4.31 32.95
C VAL A 272 7.21 4.19 32.34
N PRO A 273 6.58 5.30 31.91
CA PRO A 273 5.25 5.25 31.30
C PRO A 273 5.30 4.60 29.92
N LYS A 274 4.19 3.94 29.54
CA LYS A 274 4.05 3.28 28.24
C LYS A 274 4.22 4.28 27.10
N LEU A 275 4.77 3.83 25.97
CA LEU A 275 4.96 4.68 24.82
C LEU A 275 3.59 5.05 24.23
N VAL A 276 3.30 6.34 24.11
CA VAL A 276 2.01 6.77 23.57
C VAL A 276 2.00 6.56 22.05
N VAL A 277 0.80 6.34 21.49
CA VAL A 277 0.62 6.03 20.06
C VAL A 277 1.33 7.03 19.14
N TYR A 278 1.32 8.32 19.47
CA TYR A 278 1.95 9.35 18.66
C TYR A 278 3.48 9.26 18.63
N THR A 279 4.09 8.97 19.78
CA THR A 279 5.54 8.78 19.88
C THR A 279 5.96 7.47 19.22
N ALA A 280 5.18 6.40 19.42
CA ALA A 280 5.39 5.14 18.72
C ALA A 280 5.30 5.32 17.20
N PHE A 281 4.24 6.00 16.71
CA PHE A 281 4.03 6.24 15.29
C PHE A 281 5.11 7.14 14.67
N PHE A 282 5.62 8.11 15.41
CA PHE A 282 6.75 8.92 14.98
C PHE A 282 8.00 8.06 14.74
N TRP A 283 8.43 7.25 15.72
CA TRP A 283 9.62 6.40 15.59
C TRP A 283 9.45 5.29 14.54
N PHE A 284 8.26 4.71 14.47
CA PHE A 284 7.84 3.80 13.40
C PHE A 284 8.00 4.44 12.02
N SER A 285 7.59 5.70 11.86
CA SER A 285 7.65 6.39 10.57
C SER A 285 9.08 6.84 10.22
N VAL A 286 9.87 7.20 11.23
CA VAL A 286 11.30 7.51 11.05
C VAL A 286 12.05 6.27 10.56
N SER A 287 11.83 5.09 11.15
CA SER A 287 12.49 3.86 10.70
C SER A 287 12.02 3.44 9.30
N CYS A 288 10.71 3.56 9.00
CA CYS A 288 10.17 3.41 7.64
C CYS A 288 10.93 4.29 6.65
N PHE A 289 11.05 5.59 6.96
CA PHE A 289 11.66 6.58 6.08
C PHE A 289 13.14 6.30 5.85
N VAL A 290 13.91 6.06 6.91
CA VAL A 290 15.35 5.79 6.81
C VAL A 290 15.59 4.56 5.93
N LEU A 291 14.87 3.47 6.17
CA LEU A 291 15.02 2.25 5.37
C LEU A 291 14.59 2.48 3.92
N ALA A 292 13.47 3.18 3.70
CA ALA A 292 12.97 3.52 2.38
C ALA A 292 13.98 4.33 1.57
N ILE A 293 14.61 5.35 2.17
CA ILE A 293 15.63 6.16 1.51
C ILE A 293 16.84 5.29 1.16
N ILE A 294 17.37 4.51 2.11
CA ILE A 294 18.55 3.66 1.88
C ILE A 294 18.29 2.69 0.71
N LEU A 295 17.19 1.93 0.77
CA LEU A 295 16.89 0.92 -0.24
C LEU A 295 16.59 1.54 -1.60
N ASN A 296 15.79 2.61 -1.66
CA ASN A 296 15.45 3.21 -2.96
C ASN A 296 16.63 3.96 -3.58
N VAL A 297 17.51 4.58 -2.79
CA VAL A 297 18.76 5.15 -3.30
C VAL A 297 19.65 4.04 -3.87
N ILE A 298 19.77 2.90 -3.19
CA ILE A 298 20.46 1.73 -3.75
C ILE A 298 19.81 1.29 -5.07
N PHE A 299 18.47 1.21 -5.12
CA PHE A 299 17.74 0.79 -6.32
C PHE A 299 17.80 1.77 -7.48
N LEU A 300 18.10 3.07 -7.26
CA LEU A 300 18.39 3.99 -8.36
C LEU A 300 19.60 3.50 -9.17
N TYR A 301 20.68 3.10 -8.47
CA TYR A 301 21.95 2.73 -9.07
C TYR A 301 22.04 1.22 -9.39
N ARG A 302 21.39 0.39 -8.58
CA ARG A 302 21.31 -1.08 -8.69
C ARG A 302 19.85 -1.52 -8.73
N PRO A 303 19.14 -1.24 -9.84
CA PRO A 303 17.73 -1.56 -9.98
C PRO A 303 17.51 -3.07 -9.93
N VAL A 304 16.45 -3.47 -9.24
CA VAL A 304 16.02 -4.87 -9.19
C VAL A 304 15.15 -5.16 -10.43
N LEU A 305 15.10 -6.42 -10.86
CA LEU A 305 14.12 -6.93 -11.84
C LEU A 305 14.22 -6.29 -13.24
N ASN A 306 15.45 -5.94 -13.64
CA ASN A 306 15.81 -5.33 -14.91
C ASN A 306 15.11 -3.99 -15.18
N LEU A 307 14.78 -3.25 -14.12
CA LEU A 307 14.29 -1.88 -14.25
C LEU A 307 15.42 -0.96 -14.75
N PRO A 308 15.07 0.15 -15.45
CA PRO A 308 16.07 1.09 -15.91
C PRO A 308 16.80 1.74 -14.73
N LYS A 309 18.11 1.93 -14.89
CA LYS A 309 18.92 2.68 -13.93
C LYS A 309 18.48 4.14 -13.92
N SER A 310 18.60 4.77 -12.76
CA SER A 310 18.39 6.20 -12.60
C SER A 310 19.50 6.80 -11.73
N THR A 311 19.43 8.11 -11.48
CA THR A 311 20.38 8.85 -10.64
C THR A 311 19.62 9.79 -9.74
N LEU A 312 20.25 10.26 -8.65
CA LEU A 312 19.68 11.30 -7.80
C LEU A 312 19.32 12.57 -8.58
N ARG A 313 20.14 12.96 -9.57
CA ARG A 313 19.85 14.11 -10.44
C ARG A 313 18.58 13.89 -11.27
N ALA A 314 18.42 12.70 -11.84
CA ALA A 314 17.22 12.34 -12.58
C ALA A 314 15.98 12.30 -11.67
N TYR A 315 16.11 11.76 -10.46
CA TYR A 315 15.05 11.80 -9.45
C TYR A 315 14.62 13.22 -9.13
N VAL A 316 15.55 14.12 -8.76
CA VAL A 316 15.21 15.52 -8.41
C VAL A 316 14.48 16.23 -9.55
N ASN A 317 14.88 15.98 -10.80
CA ASN A 317 14.25 16.58 -11.98
C ASN A 317 12.93 15.92 -12.40
N ASP A 318 12.58 14.76 -11.86
CA ASP A 318 11.38 14.03 -12.24
C ASP A 318 10.12 14.53 -11.51
N TRP A 319 9.42 15.47 -12.15
CA TRP A 319 8.15 16.03 -11.68
C TRP A 319 6.91 15.34 -12.25
N ASN A 320 7.07 14.41 -13.19
CA ASN A 320 5.93 13.79 -13.87
C ASN A 320 5.25 12.76 -12.96
N GLY A 321 4.18 13.19 -12.28
CA GLY A 321 3.45 12.35 -11.33
C GLY A 321 3.92 12.47 -9.88
N ARG A 322 4.90 13.34 -9.58
CA ARG A 322 5.39 13.58 -8.21
C ARG A 322 4.29 13.99 -7.22
N GLY A 323 3.37 14.86 -7.65
CA GLY A 323 2.24 15.29 -6.80
C GLY A 323 1.32 14.12 -6.37
N TRP A 324 1.13 13.13 -7.25
CA TRP A 324 0.40 11.92 -6.90
C TRP A 324 1.18 11.05 -5.91
N ALA A 325 2.50 10.96 -6.04
CA ALA A 325 3.34 10.23 -5.09
C ALA A 325 3.31 10.88 -3.70
N PHE A 326 3.36 12.22 -3.65
CA PHE A 326 3.18 12.97 -2.40
C PHE A 326 1.81 12.71 -1.76
N LEU A 327 0.74 12.72 -2.56
CA LEU A 327 -0.59 12.39 -2.08
C LEU A 327 -0.67 10.96 -1.53
N ALA A 328 -0.07 9.99 -2.22
CA ALA A 328 -0.02 8.61 -1.74
C ALA A 328 0.68 8.50 -0.39
N GLY A 329 1.80 9.21 -0.19
CA GLY A 329 2.50 9.22 1.09
C GLY A 329 1.68 9.87 2.21
N LEU A 330 1.02 11.00 1.94
CA LEU A 330 0.12 11.63 2.92
C LEU A 330 -1.03 10.71 3.30
N LEU A 331 -1.69 10.09 2.32
CA LEU A 331 -2.79 9.17 2.56
C LEU A 331 -2.33 7.97 3.39
N CYS A 332 -1.18 7.37 3.08
CA CYS A 332 -0.66 6.26 3.87
C CYS A 332 -0.32 6.70 5.30
N GLY A 333 0.34 7.85 5.48
CA GLY A 333 0.74 8.32 6.80
C GLY A 333 -0.44 8.69 7.69
N PHE A 334 -1.42 9.43 7.15
CA PHE A 334 -2.66 9.71 7.89
C PHE A 334 -3.48 8.44 8.12
N GLY A 335 -3.53 7.54 7.13
CA GLY A 335 -4.21 6.25 7.23
C GLY A 335 -3.68 5.38 8.37
N ASN A 336 -2.35 5.21 8.44
CA ASN A 336 -1.68 4.47 9.52
C ASN A 336 -1.85 5.18 10.86
N GLY A 337 -1.71 6.50 10.91
CA GLY A 337 -1.92 7.26 12.14
C GLY A 337 -3.33 7.06 12.72
N LEU A 338 -4.36 7.17 11.87
CA LEU A 338 -5.75 6.92 12.25
C LEU A 338 -5.99 5.45 12.63
N GLN A 339 -5.34 4.50 11.94
CA GLN A 339 -5.41 3.08 12.27
C GLN A 339 -4.90 2.83 13.69
N PHE A 340 -3.73 3.36 14.04
CA PHE A 340 -3.13 3.17 15.35
C PHE A 340 -3.91 3.87 16.45
N MET A 341 -4.42 5.08 16.19
CA MET A 341 -5.31 5.79 17.11
C MET A 341 -6.60 5.00 17.37
N GLY A 342 -7.22 4.46 16.32
CA GLY A 342 -8.38 3.59 16.45
C GLY A 342 -8.04 2.28 17.15
N GLY A 343 -6.88 1.70 16.87
CA GLY A 343 -6.42 0.42 17.41
C GLY A 343 -6.18 0.49 18.91
N GLN A 344 -5.59 1.58 19.40
CA GLN A 344 -5.46 1.82 20.84
C GLN A 344 -6.81 1.84 21.56
N ALA A 345 -7.87 2.30 20.89
CA ALA A 345 -9.21 2.42 21.47
C ALA A 345 -10.07 1.17 21.32
N ALA A 346 -9.93 0.44 20.20
CA ALA A 346 -10.81 -0.67 19.81
C ALA A 346 -10.12 -2.04 19.78
N GLY A 347 -8.81 -2.10 20.02
CA GLY A 347 -7.95 -3.27 19.81
C GLY A 347 -7.24 -3.23 18.44
N TYR A 348 -5.95 -3.53 18.43
CA TYR A 348 -5.13 -3.63 17.24
C TYR A 348 -5.53 -4.82 16.36
N ALA A 349 -6.11 -5.87 16.93
CA ALA A 349 -6.64 -6.99 16.15
C ALA A 349 -7.76 -6.55 15.21
N ALA A 350 -8.68 -5.71 15.68
CA ALA A 350 -9.72 -5.12 14.85
C ALA A 350 -9.12 -4.12 13.83
N ALA A 351 -8.08 -3.37 14.22
CA ALA A 351 -7.39 -2.42 13.35
C ALA A 351 -6.72 -3.10 12.14
N ASP A 352 -6.12 -4.27 12.34
CA ASP A 352 -5.47 -5.06 11.27
C ASP A 352 -6.48 -5.56 10.23
N ALA A 353 -7.63 -6.04 10.69
CA ALA A 353 -8.70 -6.48 9.79
C ALA A 353 -9.19 -5.34 8.88
N VAL A 354 -9.27 -4.11 9.41
CA VAL A 354 -9.67 -2.93 8.64
C VAL A 354 -8.65 -2.62 7.53
N GLN A 355 -7.35 -2.60 7.85
CA GLN A 355 -6.33 -2.31 6.84
C GLN A 355 -6.28 -3.36 5.72
N ALA A 356 -6.39 -4.64 6.07
CA ALA A 356 -6.36 -5.70 5.07
C ALA A 356 -7.54 -5.60 4.08
N THR A 357 -8.69 -5.15 4.58
CA THR A 357 -9.86 -4.83 3.75
C THR A 357 -9.57 -3.60 2.87
N GLY A 358 -8.87 -2.59 3.40
CA GLY A 358 -8.41 -1.40 2.67
C GLY A 358 -7.62 -1.74 1.42
N ASN A 359 -6.62 -2.63 1.55
CA ASN A 359 -5.82 -3.06 0.42
C ASN A 359 -6.67 -3.59 -0.73
N GLU A 360 -7.69 -4.40 -0.45
CA GLU A 360 -8.57 -5.00 -1.46
C GLU A 360 -9.46 -3.97 -2.20
N TYR A 361 -9.90 -2.89 -1.51
CA TYR A 361 -10.60 -1.78 -2.14
C TYR A 361 -9.74 -1.10 -3.24
N SER A 362 -8.42 -1.12 -3.10
CA SER A 362 -7.47 -0.58 -4.09
C SER A 362 -7.62 -1.30 -5.44
N VAL A 363 -7.66 -2.63 -5.44
CA VAL A 363 -7.87 -3.44 -6.65
C VAL A 363 -9.24 -3.20 -7.27
N VAL A 364 -10.29 -3.04 -6.47
CA VAL A 364 -11.63 -2.73 -7.00
C VAL A 364 -11.64 -1.38 -7.71
N MET A 365 -10.96 -0.35 -7.17
CA MET A 365 -10.83 0.94 -7.85
C MET A 365 -10.08 0.81 -9.19
N LEU A 366 -9.01 0.02 -9.22
CA LEU A 366 -8.14 -0.15 -10.39
C LEU A 366 -8.72 -1.05 -11.50
N SER A 367 -9.43 -2.11 -11.12
CA SER A 367 -10.10 -3.06 -12.04
C SER A 367 -11.27 -2.40 -12.76
N SER A 368 -11.92 -1.46 -12.07
CA SER A 368 -13.19 -0.93 -12.49
C SER A 368 -13.15 -0.05 -13.73
N GLY A 369 -11.99 0.54 -14.13
CA GLY A 369 -11.70 1.29 -15.38
C GLY A 369 -12.63 2.47 -15.77
N LYS A 370 -13.92 2.36 -15.50
CA LYS A 370 -15.00 3.33 -15.57
C LYS A 370 -15.18 4.14 -14.28
N TYR A 371 -14.61 3.70 -13.16
CA TYR A 371 -14.89 4.29 -11.83
C TYR A 371 -13.75 5.17 -11.25
N ILE A 372 -12.58 5.21 -11.89
CA ILE A 372 -11.51 6.18 -11.55
C ILE A 372 -11.91 7.61 -11.97
N LYS A 373 -12.95 7.76 -12.79
CA LYS A 373 -13.59 9.06 -13.02
C LYS A 373 -14.49 9.41 -11.83
N LEU A 374 -13.90 10.12 -10.87
CA LEU A 374 -14.51 11.36 -10.36
C LEU A 374 -16.01 11.26 -9.98
N ARG A 375 -16.47 10.19 -9.33
CA ARG A 375 -17.78 10.21 -8.63
C ARG A 375 -17.61 10.36 -7.13
N LEU A 376 -16.60 9.72 -6.51
CA LEU A 376 -16.31 9.98 -5.10
C LEU A 376 -15.78 11.41 -4.87
N LEU A 377 -14.85 11.90 -5.70
CA LEU A 377 -14.33 13.27 -5.58
C LEU A 377 -15.35 14.34 -5.99
N LYS A 378 -16.27 14.04 -6.92
CA LYS A 378 -17.39 14.95 -7.27
C LYS A 378 -18.50 14.95 -6.23
N TRP A 379 -18.60 13.93 -5.39
CA TRP A 379 -19.55 13.87 -4.26
C TRP A 379 -19.03 14.63 -3.04
N LEU A 380 -17.71 14.85 -2.95
CA LEU A 380 -17.08 15.66 -1.90
C LEU A 380 -16.93 17.15 -2.27
N ILE A 381 -17.13 17.50 -3.55
CA ILE A 381 -16.99 18.89 -4.08
C ILE A 381 -18.36 19.45 -4.54
N ARG A 382 -19.45 18.71 -4.35
CA ARG A 382 -20.83 19.18 -4.44
C ARG A 382 -21.50 18.99 -3.11
#